data_AF-A0A1V2QT64-F1
#
_entry.id   AF-A0A1V2QT64-F1
#
_cell.length_a   1.000
_cell.length_b   1.000
_cell.length_c   1.000
_cell.angle_alpha   90.00
_cell.angle_beta   90.00
_cell.angle_gamma   90.00
#
_symmetry.space_group_name_H-M   'P 1'
#
loop_
_entity.id
_entity.type
_entity.pdbx_description
1 polymer ?
#
loop_
_entity_poly.entity_id
_entity_poly.type
_entity_poly.pdbx_seq_one_letter_code
_entity_poly.pdbx_strand_id
1 'polypeptide(L)'
;MLGSEVHGTPLRYDAATTILSMVLAILVVAVGLFIVGFKAGSGWLFVGGAATGAGVAIMHYVGMAAIDLYGEVRYDPFLVLLSVVIAIVAATAALWATVNIRAFGAIVAAALIMGVAVNGMHHVGMAAAEVMPNMAAGGLHGMNGRDLLLPLIVGISFVTVMTLAIVTLSPNPKEIAEERALQARIANATGAGQASTERKPGLTATHPAGRRLPYGVSRR
;
A
#
# COMPACT_ATOMS: atom_id res chain seq x y z
N MET A 1 17.42 -12.41 -18.18
CA MET A 1 16.97 -11.48 -19.24
C MET A 1 18.06 -10.55 -19.80
N LEU A 2 19.26 -10.42 -19.21
CA LEU A 2 20.34 -9.55 -19.74
C LEU A 2 21.49 -10.28 -20.48
N GLY A 3 21.36 -11.60 -20.74
CA GLY A 3 22.50 -12.38 -21.26
C GLY A 3 22.18 -13.62 -22.09
N SER A 4 20.95 -13.79 -22.56
CA SER A 4 20.62 -14.86 -23.52
C SER A 4 20.41 -14.23 -24.89
N GLU A 5 21.49 -14.07 -25.64
CA GLU A 5 21.41 -14.03 -27.10
C GLU A 5 20.78 -15.35 -27.56
N VAL A 6 19.46 -15.34 -27.74
CA VAL A 6 18.82 -16.38 -28.53
C VAL A 6 18.91 -15.88 -29.98
N HIS A 7 20.01 -16.24 -30.64
CA HIS A 7 20.20 -16.15 -32.09
C HIS A 7 20.38 -14.74 -32.71
N GLY A 8 21.20 -13.86 -32.12
CA GLY A 8 21.76 -12.71 -32.85
C GLY A 8 20.76 -11.67 -33.41
N THR A 9 19.47 -11.77 -33.07
CA THR A 9 18.45 -10.78 -33.43
C THR A 9 18.22 -9.82 -32.27
N PRO A 10 18.36 -8.49 -32.47
CA PRO A 10 18.11 -7.54 -31.40
C PRO A 10 16.64 -7.56 -31.00
N LEU A 11 16.35 -7.79 -29.71
CA LEU A 11 15.02 -7.63 -29.15
C LEU A 11 14.76 -6.14 -28.94
N ARG A 12 13.68 -5.61 -29.54
CA ARG A 12 13.23 -4.24 -29.33
C ARG A 12 12.00 -4.23 -28.43
N TYR A 13 11.84 -3.14 -27.69
CA TYR A 13 10.74 -2.96 -26.77
C TYR A 13 9.98 -1.69 -27.10
N ASP A 14 8.66 -1.78 -27.13
CA ASP A 14 7.80 -0.60 -27.11
C ASP A 14 7.77 -0.02 -25.70
N ALA A 15 8.42 1.13 -25.53
CA ALA A 15 8.50 1.83 -24.26
C ALA A 15 7.12 2.29 -23.76
N ALA A 16 6.20 2.68 -24.66
CA ALA A 16 4.87 3.13 -24.27
C ALA A 16 4.06 1.98 -23.67
N THR A 17 4.06 0.84 -24.35
CA THR A 17 3.36 -0.37 -23.88
C THR A 17 3.97 -0.92 -22.58
N THR A 18 5.29 -0.84 -22.44
CA THR A 18 5.97 -1.23 -21.19
C THR A 18 5.57 -0.33 -20.02
N ILE A 19 5.62 0.99 -20.19
CA ILE A 19 5.22 1.95 -19.14
C ILE A 19 3.74 1.79 -18.80
N LEU A 20 2.88 1.59 -19.81
CA LEU A 20 1.46 1.36 -19.62
C LEU A 20 1.20 0.10 -18.78
N SER A 21 1.91 -0.99 -19.05
CA SER A 21 1.81 -2.23 -18.26
C SER A 21 2.16 -2.01 -16.79
N MET A 22 3.19 -1.19 -16.52
CA MET A 22 3.62 -0.85 -15.17
C MET A 22 2.57 0.00 -14.45
N VAL A 23 2.05 1.05 -15.10
CA VAL A 23 1.01 1.91 -14.53
C VAL A 23 -0.26 1.10 -14.24
N LEU A 24 -0.67 0.24 -15.16
CA LEU A 24 -1.81 -0.64 -14.99
C LEU A 24 -1.64 -1.56 -13.78
N ALA A 25 -0.45 -2.14 -13.60
CA ALA A 25 -0.13 -2.98 -12.44
C ALA A 25 -0.28 -2.21 -11.12
N ILE A 26 0.28 -0.99 -11.05
CA ILE A 26 0.19 -0.13 -9.86
C ILE A 26 -1.27 0.14 -9.51
N LEU A 27 -2.09 0.49 -10.51
CA LEU A 27 -3.51 0.77 -10.31
C LEU A 27 -4.28 -0.46 -9.82
N VAL A 28 -4.07 -1.62 -10.43
CA VAL A 28 -4.79 -2.85 -10.04
C VAL A 28 -4.39 -3.31 -8.63
N VAL A 29 -3.09 -3.25 -8.30
CA VAL A 29 -2.59 -3.56 -6.95
C VAL A 29 -3.16 -2.58 -5.92
N ALA A 30 -3.20 -1.28 -6.23
CA ALA A 30 -3.77 -0.26 -5.34
C ALA A 30 -5.27 -0.52 -5.09
N VAL A 31 -6.03 -0.86 -6.13
CA VAL A 31 -7.45 -1.23 -6.00
C VAL A 31 -7.63 -2.49 -5.16
N GLY A 32 -6.82 -3.53 -5.40
CA GLY A 32 -6.89 -4.77 -4.63
C GLY A 32 -6.60 -4.58 -3.14
N LEU A 33 -5.60 -3.76 -2.82
CA LEU A 33 -5.26 -3.39 -1.45
C LEU A 33 -6.36 -2.54 -0.81
N PHE A 34 -6.95 -1.59 -1.56
CA PHE A 34 -8.08 -0.78 -1.11
C PHE A 34 -9.31 -1.64 -0.78
N ILE A 35 -9.62 -2.63 -1.62
CA ILE A 35 -10.74 -3.56 -1.39
C ILE A 35 -10.58 -4.30 -0.06
N VAL A 36 -9.38 -4.80 0.22
CA VAL A 36 -9.10 -5.53 1.49
C VAL A 36 -9.04 -4.58 2.68
N GLY A 37 -8.48 -3.38 2.51
CA GLY A 37 -8.32 -2.39 3.58
C GLY A 37 -9.64 -1.79 4.09
N PHE A 38 -10.63 -1.60 3.22
CA PHE A 38 -11.90 -0.95 3.58
C PHE A 38 -13.01 -1.93 3.98
N LYS A 39 -12.93 -3.22 3.61
CA LYS A 39 -13.97 -4.21 3.93
C LYS A 39 -13.38 -5.42 4.66
N ALA A 40 -13.47 -5.39 5.99
CA ALA A 40 -13.02 -6.48 6.85
C ALA A 40 -13.95 -7.70 6.72
N GLY A 41 -13.57 -8.68 5.90
CA GLY A 41 -14.27 -9.97 5.80
C GLY A 41 -13.49 -10.98 4.97
N SER A 42 -13.55 -12.27 5.35
CA SER A 42 -12.79 -13.35 4.70
C SER A 42 -13.08 -13.48 3.19
N GLY A 43 -14.29 -13.19 2.74
CA GLY A 43 -14.65 -13.21 1.31
C GLY A 43 -13.99 -12.11 0.48
N TRP A 44 -13.75 -10.93 1.05
CA TRP A 44 -13.12 -9.81 0.34
C TRP A 44 -11.63 -10.03 0.08
N LEU A 45 -11.00 -10.88 0.89
CA LEU A 45 -9.62 -11.28 0.70
C LEU A 45 -9.42 -12.08 -0.59
N PHE A 46 -10.36 -12.99 -0.89
CA PHE A 46 -10.33 -13.74 -2.14
C PHE A 46 -10.58 -12.85 -3.35
N VAL A 47 -11.54 -11.92 -3.26
CA VAL A 47 -11.83 -10.96 -4.33
C VAL A 47 -10.64 -10.02 -4.58
N GLY A 48 -10.07 -9.45 -3.52
CA GLY A 48 -8.90 -8.58 -3.62
C GLY A 48 -7.67 -9.33 -4.15
N GLY A 49 -7.47 -10.58 -3.69
CA GLY A 49 -6.37 -11.43 -4.15
C GLY A 49 -6.51 -11.86 -5.60
N ALA A 50 -7.71 -12.25 -6.03
CA ALA A 50 -8.01 -12.56 -7.43
C ALA A 50 -7.82 -11.34 -8.34
N ALA A 51 -8.31 -10.16 -7.93
CA ALA A 51 -8.13 -8.93 -8.69
C ALA A 51 -6.65 -8.54 -8.80
N THR A 52 -5.93 -8.57 -7.68
CA THR A 52 -4.49 -8.24 -7.64
C THR A 52 -3.67 -9.23 -8.47
N GLY A 53 -3.93 -10.53 -8.32
CA GLY A 53 -3.25 -11.59 -9.07
C GLY A 53 -3.54 -11.53 -10.57
N ALA A 54 -4.78 -11.25 -10.96
CA ALA A 54 -5.14 -10.99 -12.35
C ALA A 54 -4.39 -9.77 -12.89
N GLY A 55 -4.27 -8.68 -12.12
CA GLY A 55 -3.47 -7.52 -12.49
C GLY A 55 -2.00 -7.84 -12.73
N VAL A 56 -1.39 -8.65 -11.85
CA VAL A 56 -0.01 -9.11 -12.00
C VAL A 56 0.17 -9.96 -13.27
N ALA A 57 -0.77 -10.88 -13.53
CA ALA A 57 -0.73 -11.67 -14.75
C ALA A 57 -0.92 -10.82 -16.01
N ILE A 58 -1.86 -9.87 -16.00
CA ILE A 58 -2.07 -8.91 -17.11
C ILE A 58 -0.79 -8.11 -17.36
N MET A 59 -0.14 -7.59 -16.31
CA MET A 59 1.13 -6.88 -16.45
C MET A 59 2.19 -7.75 -17.12
N HIS A 60 2.30 -9.02 -16.72
CA HIS A 60 3.27 -9.93 -17.30
C HIS A 60 3.02 -10.16 -18.81
N TYR A 61 1.78 -10.46 -19.20
CA TYR A 61 1.44 -10.75 -20.59
C TYR A 61 1.41 -9.50 -21.48
N VAL A 62 0.96 -8.35 -20.97
CA VAL A 62 1.05 -7.06 -21.68
C VAL A 62 2.53 -6.66 -21.84
N GLY A 63 3.37 -6.90 -20.83
CA GLY A 63 4.81 -6.70 -20.92
C GLY A 63 5.46 -7.60 -21.97
N MET A 64 5.05 -8.87 -22.05
CA MET A 64 5.50 -9.79 -23.11
C MET A 64 5.01 -9.37 -24.50
N ALA A 65 3.81 -8.81 -24.62
CA ALA A 65 3.29 -8.25 -25.86
C ALA A 65 4.04 -6.98 -26.32
N ALA A 66 4.76 -6.31 -25.43
CA ALA A 66 5.60 -5.15 -25.78
C ALA A 66 6.93 -5.55 -26.44
N ILE A 67 7.25 -6.85 -26.50
CA ILE A 67 8.47 -7.37 -27.11
C ILE A 67 8.25 -7.44 -28.63
N ASP A 68 8.99 -6.61 -29.36
CA ASP A 68 9.06 -6.64 -30.82
C ASP A 68 10.22 -7.56 -31.24
N LEU A 69 9.86 -8.68 -31.89
CA LEU A 69 10.78 -9.72 -32.35
C LEU A 69 10.38 -10.21 -33.75
N TYR A 70 11.34 -10.76 -34.49
CA TYR A 70 11.07 -11.32 -35.83
C TYR A 70 10.33 -12.66 -35.74
N GLY A 71 9.02 -12.62 -35.52
CA GLY A 71 8.20 -13.82 -35.36
C GLY A 71 6.86 -13.59 -34.69
N GLU A 72 6.01 -14.62 -34.71
CA GLU A 72 4.78 -14.65 -33.94
C GLU A 72 5.01 -15.40 -32.63
N VAL A 73 4.51 -14.83 -31.53
CA VAL A 73 4.53 -15.48 -30.21
C VAL A 73 3.23 -16.26 -30.04
N ARG A 74 3.31 -17.59 -29.99
CA ARG A 74 2.18 -18.45 -29.63
C ARG A 74 2.27 -18.80 -28.15
N TYR A 75 1.12 -18.83 -27.49
CA TYR A 75 1.02 -19.15 -26.07
C TYR A 75 0.36 -20.51 -25.87
N ASP A 76 0.95 -21.36 -25.03
CA ASP A 76 0.28 -22.54 -24.50
C ASP A 76 -0.78 -22.12 -23.46
N PRO A 77 -2.08 -22.32 -23.73
CA PRO A 77 -3.15 -21.89 -22.81
C PRO A 77 -3.07 -22.58 -21.44
N PHE A 78 -2.50 -23.79 -21.34
CA PHE A 78 -2.35 -24.50 -20.07
C PHE A 78 -1.30 -23.82 -19.19
N LEU A 79 -0.14 -23.50 -19.74
CA LEU A 79 0.92 -22.80 -19.00
C LEU A 79 0.53 -21.36 -18.66
N VAL A 80 -0.24 -20.69 -19.53
CA VAL A 80 -0.83 -19.38 -19.22
C VAL A 80 -1.79 -19.48 -18.03
N LEU A 81 -2.70 -20.44 -18.05
CA LEU A 81 -3.63 -20.63 -16.94
C LEU A 81 -2.88 -20.94 -15.64
N LEU A 82 -1.84 -21.78 -15.70
CA LEU A 82 -1.02 -22.12 -14.55
C LEU A 82 -0.31 -20.89 -13.96
N SER A 83 0.27 -20.02 -14.80
CA SER A 83 0.91 -18.79 -14.34
C SER A 83 -0.09 -17.84 -13.64
N VAL A 84 -1.30 -17.71 -14.19
CA VAL A 84 -2.38 -16.88 -13.63
C VAL A 84 -2.82 -17.43 -12.27
N VAL A 85 -2.96 -18.74 -12.14
CA VAL A 85 -3.30 -19.38 -10.86
C VAL A 85 -2.21 -19.12 -9.82
N ILE A 86 -0.94 -19.24 -10.18
CA ILE A 86 0.18 -18.91 -9.28
C ILE A 86 0.11 -17.44 -8.86
N ALA A 87 -0.17 -16.51 -9.79
CA ALA A 87 -0.30 -15.08 -9.50
C ALA A 87 -1.42 -14.80 -8.50
N ILE A 88 -2.60 -15.41 -8.67
CA ILE A 88 -3.75 -15.25 -7.79
C ILE A 88 -3.44 -15.80 -6.39
N VAL A 89 -2.92 -17.02 -6.30
CA VAL A 89 -2.58 -17.64 -5.00
C VAL A 89 -1.53 -16.82 -4.26
N ALA A 90 -0.49 -16.36 -4.96
CA ALA A 90 0.53 -15.49 -4.37
C ALA A 90 -0.08 -14.17 -3.88
N ALA A 91 -0.88 -13.50 -4.71
CA ALA A 91 -1.51 -12.23 -4.34
C ALA A 91 -2.45 -12.37 -3.13
N THR A 92 -3.28 -13.43 -3.10
CA THR A 92 -4.13 -13.74 -1.94
C THR A 92 -3.29 -13.98 -0.68
N ALA A 93 -2.19 -14.74 -0.78
CA ALA A 93 -1.29 -15.00 0.34
C ALA A 93 -0.61 -13.72 0.85
N ALA A 94 -0.21 -12.81 -0.04
CA ALA A 94 0.36 -11.51 0.33
C ALA A 94 -0.64 -10.64 1.08
N LEU A 95 -1.87 -10.53 0.58
CA LEU A 95 -2.93 -9.77 1.24
C LEU A 95 -3.28 -10.39 2.60
N TRP A 96 -3.33 -11.73 2.67
CA TRP A 96 -3.55 -12.45 3.94
C TRP A 96 -2.44 -12.15 4.95
N ALA A 97 -1.17 -12.23 4.51
CA ALA A 97 -0.01 -11.93 5.34
C ALA A 97 -0.07 -10.48 5.86
N THR A 98 -0.47 -9.54 5.00
CA THR A 98 -0.61 -8.11 5.35
C THR A 98 -1.61 -7.89 6.48
N VAL A 99 -2.71 -8.64 6.52
CA VAL A 99 -3.75 -8.47 7.56
C VAL A 99 -3.52 -9.31 8.80
N ASN A 100 -2.84 -10.46 8.70
CA ASN A 100 -2.78 -11.46 9.76
C ASN A 100 -1.41 -11.54 10.46
N ILE A 101 -0.33 -11.07 9.83
CA ILE A 101 1.03 -11.20 10.36
C ILE A 101 1.53 -9.85 10.91
N ARG A 102 2.05 -9.87 12.14
CA ARG A 102 2.66 -8.68 12.77
C ARG A 102 4.11 -8.86 13.21
N ALA A 103 4.60 -10.10 13.24
CA ALA A 103 5.97 -10.39 13.64
C ALA A 103 6.95 -10.12 12.48
N PHE A 104 8.01 -9.36 12.75
CA PHE A 104 9.00 -8.96 11.73
C PHE A 104 9.59 -10.15 10.97
N GLY A 105 10.03 -11.21 11.68
CA GLY A 105 10.59 -12.40 11.02
C GLY A 105 9.59 -13.12 10.09
N ALA A 106 8.31 -13.14 10.45
CA ALA A 106 7.28 -13.73 9.62
C ALA A 106 6.96 -12.88 8.38
N ILE A 107 7.06 -11.54 8.49
CA ILE A 107 6.94 -10.62 7.33
C ILE A 107 8.10 -10.86 6.36
N VAL A 108 9.32 -10.98 6.85
CA VAL A 108 10.51 -11.27 6.00
C VAL A 108 10.34 -12.62 5.30
N ALA A 109 9.93 -13.67 6.02
CA ALA A 109 9.67 -14.98 5.42
C ALA A 109 8.57 -14.93 4.36
N ALA A 110 7.46 -14.23 4.64
CA ALA A 110 6.38 -14.04 3.68
C ALA A 110 6.86 -13.30 2.42
N ALA A 111 7.68 -12.26 2.57
CA ALA A 111 8.25 -11.52 1.43
C ALA A 111 9.16 -12.39 0.55
N LEU A 112 9.98 -13.26 1.15
CA LEU A 112 10.83 -14.19 0.41
C LEU A 112 9.99 -15.22 -0.36
N ILE A 113 9.00 -15.83 0.30
CA ILE A 113 8.07 -16.78 -0.34
C ILE A 113 7.35 -16.12 -1.51
N MET A 114 6.89 -14.88 -1.32
CA MET A 114 6.26 -14.09 -2.37
C MET A 114 7.20 -13.82 -3.53
N GLY A 115 8.46 -13.46 -3.26
CA GLY A 115 9.47 -13.27 -4.30
C GLY A 115 9.69 -14.54 -5.14
N VAL A 116 9.77 -15.70 -4.48
CA VAL A 116 9.89 -17.00 -5.17
C VAL A 116 8.64 -17.29 -6.01
N ALA A 117 7.44 -17.06 -5.48
CA ALA A 117 6.19 -17.32 -6.18
C ALA A 117 6.02 -16.44 -7.44
N VAL A 118 6.31 -15.13 -7.32
CA VAL A 118 6.23 -14.20 -8.46
C VAL A 118 7.30 -14.52 -9.49
N ASN A 119 8.53 -14.85 -9.08
CA ASN A 119 9.56 -15.31 -10.01
C ASN A 119 9.16 -16.62 -10.72
N GLY A 120 8.54 -17.55 -9.98
CA GLY A 120 7.96 -18.77 -10.55
C GLY A 120 6.91 -18.49 -11.62
N MET A 121 5.97 -17.58 -11.34
CA MET A 121 4.96 -17.13 -12.31
C MET A 121 5.62 -16.57 -13.59
N HIS A 122 6.66 -15.75 -13.46
CA HIS A 122 7.39 -15.22 -14.61
C HIS A 122 8.06 -16.32 -15.44
N HIS A 123 8.67 -17.31 -14.80
CA HIS A 123 9.29 -18.42 -15.52
C HIS A 123 8.27 -19.31 -16.23
N VAL A 124 7.14 -19.60 -15.58
CA VAL A 124 6.03 -20.36 -16.19
C VAL A 124 5.43 -19.57 -17.35
N GLY A 125 5.23 -18.26 -17.19
CA GLY A 125 4.69 -17.39 -18.24
C GLY A 125 5.63 -17.25 -19.44
N MET A 126 6.95 -17.18 -19.22
CA MET A 126 7.94 -17.25 -20.31
C MET A 126 7.98 -18.63 -20.97
N ALA A 127 7.88 -19.72 -20.20
CA ALA A 127 7.85 -21.07 -20.75
C ALA A 127 6.59 -21.33 -21.59
N ALA A 128 5.50 -20.58 -21.35
CA ALA A 128 4.29 -20.64 -22.16
C ALA A 128 4.47 -20.04 -23.55
N ALA A 129 5.48 -19.19 -23.77
CA ALA A 129 5.68 -18.46 -25.01
C ALA A 129 6.61 -19.23 -25.96
N GLU A 130 6.07 -19.66 -27.10
CA GLU A 130 6.82 -20.23 -28.20
C GLU A 130 6.99 -19.18 -29.31
N VAL A 131 8.25 -18.91 -29.68
CA VAL A 131 8.57 -17.96 -30.76
C VAL A 131 8.70 -18.72 -32.06
N MET A 132 7.81 -18.44 -33.03
CA MET A 132 7.96 -18.92 -34.39
C MET A 132 8.68 -17.85 -35.23
N PRO A 133 9.95 -18.05 -35.62
CA PRO A 133 10.70 -17.03 -36.34
C PRO A 133 10.08 -16.76 -37.71
N ASN A 134 9.77 -15.50 -38.01
CA ASN A 134 9.32 -15.09 -39.34
C ASN A 134 10.29 -14.04 -39.89
N MET A 135 11.24 -14.50 -40.70
CA MET A 135 12.31 -13.68 -41.29
C MET A 135 11.82 -12.69 -42.36
N ALA A 136 10.52 -12.69 -42.69
CA ALA A 136 9.91 -11.78 -43.66
C ALA A 136 9.34 -10.49 -43.05
N ALA A 137 9.31 -10.37 -41.71
CA ALA A 137 8.83 -9.17 -41.03
C ALA A 137 9.83 -8.00 -41.21
N GLY A 138 9.33 -6.83 -41.60
CA GLY A 138 10.13 -5.61 -41.80
C GLY A 138 10.80 -5.11 -40.51
N GLY A 139 11.67 -4.09 -40.66
CA GLY A 139 12.57 -3.62 -39.60
C GLY A 139 11.92 -3.35 -38.24
N LEU A 140 12.61 -3.75 -37.18
CA LEU A 140 12.17 -3.64 -35.79
C LEU A 140 11.95 -2.16 -35.41
N HIS A 141 10.84 -1.86 -34.73
CA HIS A 141 10.53 -0.53 -34.21
C HIS A 141 10.51 -0.58 -32.68
N GLY A 142 11.42 0.14 -32.01
CA GLY A 142 11.44 0.18 -30.56
C GLY A 142 12.77 0.57 -29.95
N MET A 143 12.79 0.63 -28.63
CA MET A 143 13.94 1.01 -27.83
C MET A 143 14.79 -0.23 -27.51
N ASN A 144 16.11 -0.09 -27.44
CA ASN A 144 16.97 -1.17 -26.98
C ASN A 144 16.68 -1.45 -25.50
N GLY A 145 16.76 -2.71 -25.08
CA GLY A 145 16.51 -3.07 -23.67
C GLY A 145 17.38 -2.30 -22.67
N ARG A 146 18.60 -1.90 -23.05
CA ARG A 146 19.51 -1.09 -22.20
C ARG A 146 18.99 0.33 -21.96
N ASP A 147 18.42 0.95 -22.98
CA ASP A 147 17.89 2.32 -22.90
C ASP A 147 16.60 2.35 -22.08
N LEU A 148 15.87 1.22 -22.02
CA LEU A 148 14.67 1.04 -21.20
C LEU A 148 14.98 0.81 -19.71
N LEU A 149 16.21 0.40 -19.35
CA LEU A 149 16.59 0.15 -17.95
C LEU A 149 16.51 1.41 -17.09
N LEU A 150 16.99 2.54 -17.61
CA LEU A 150 17.06 3.78 -16.83
C LEU A 150 15.65 4.30 -16.47
N PRO A 151 14.70 4.45 -17.42
CA PRO A 151 13.32 4.82 -17.09
C PRO A 151 12.66 3.85 -16.12
N LEU A 152 12.92 2.55 -16.27
CA LEU A 152 12.33 1.52 -15.42
C LEU A 152 12.87 1.60 -13.97
N ILE A 153 14.18 1.73 -13.80
CA ILE A 153 14.81 1.90 -12.47
C ILE A 153 14.29 3.15 -11.79
N VAL A 154 14.26 4.28 -12.51
CA VAL A 154 13.77 5.56 -11.97
C VAL A 154 12.29 5.44 -11.58
N GLY A 155 11.46 4.88 -12.45
CA GLY A 155 10.02 4.69 -12.18
C GLY A 155 9.75 3.81 -10.98
N ILE A 156 10.39 2.63 -10.91
CA ILE A 156 10.24 1.69 -9.77
C ILE A 156 10.75 2.34 -8.47
N SER A 157 11.92 3.00 -8.52
CA SER A 157 12.50 3.66 -7.35
C SER A 157 11.58 4.77 -6.83
N PHE A 158 11.05 5.59 -7.74
CA PHE A 158 10.12 6.67 -7.39
C PHE A 158 8.85 6.14 -6.72
N VAL A 159 8.21 5.12 -7.30
CA VAL A 159 6.99 4.51 -6.73
C VAL A 159 7.28 3.87 -5.37
N THR A 160 8.41 3.17 -5.23
CA THR A 160 8.80 2.52 -3.98
C THR A 160 9.05 3.54 -2.87
N VAL A 161 9.83 4.59 -3.15
CA VAL A 161 10.12 5.66 -2.18
C VAL A 161 8.85 6.41 -1.81
N MET A 162 7.98 6.72 -2.78
CA MET A 162 6.71 7.39 -2.51
C MET A 162 5.80 6.55 -1.61
N THR A 163 5.70 5.24 -1.87
CA THR A 163 4.90 4.32 -1.05
C THR A 163 5.46 4.22 0.37
N LEU A 164 6.78 4.08 0.52
CA LEU A 164 7.45 4.09 1.82
C LEU A 164 7.20 5.40 2.56
N ALA A 165 7.33 6.54 1.90
CA ALA A 165 7.07 7.85 2.48
C ALA A 165 5.62 7.94 3.02
N ILE A 166 4.63 7.56 2.20
CA ILE A 166 3.21 7.52 2.61
C ILE A 166 3.00 6.62 3.82
N VAL A 167 3.60 5.42 3.82
CA VAL A 167 3.48 4.48 4.95
C VAL A 167 4.14 5.03 6.22
N THR A 168 5.31 5.66 6.12
CA THR A 168 6.01 6.23 7.28
C THR A 168 5.33 7.47 7.85
N LEU A 169 4.66 8.25 7.00
CA LEU A 169 3.88 9.43 7.39
C LEU A 169 2.48 9.05 7.92
N SER A 170 2.03 7.82 7.68
CA SER A 170 0.72 7.37 8.16
C SER A 170 0.73 7.20 9.70
N PRO A 171 -0.19 7.85 10.44
CA PRO A 171 -0.20 7.80 11.89
C PRO A 171 -0.34 6.35 12.39
N ASN A 172 0.56 5.94 13.29
CA ASN A 172 0.52 4.59 13.83
C ASN A 172 -0.71 4.46 14.76
N PRO A 173 -1.43 3.33 14.77
CA PRO A 173 -2.55 3.11 15.70
C PRO A 173 -2.25 3.44 17.17
N LYS A 174 -0.99 3.29 17.61
CA LYS A 174 -0.55 3.66 18.96
C LYS A 174 -0.58 5.18 19.20
N GLU A 175 -0.08 5.95 18.23
CA GLU A 175 -0.03 7.41 18.30
C GLU A 175 -1.44 8.00 18.30
N ILE A 176 -2.34 7.47 17.46
CA ILE A 176 -3.76 7.85 17.45
C ILE A 176 -4.43 7.55 18.81
N ALA A 177 -4.09 6.42 19.44
CA ALA A 177 -4.65 6.05 20.74
C ALA A 177 -4.13 6.96 21.86
N GLU A 178 -2.84 7.30 21.85
CA GLU A 178 -2.22 8.22 22.79
C GLU A 178 -2.78 9.64 22.65
N GLU A 179 -2.97 10.13 21.42
CA GLU A 179 -3.55 11.44 21.15
C GLU A 179 -5.01 11.52 21.63
N ARG A 180 -5.81 10.47 21.38
CA ARG A 180 -7.19 10.36 21.90
C ARG A 180 -7.21 10.34 23.43
N ALA A 181 -6.28 9.62 24.05
CA ALA A 181 -6.17 9.57 25.52
C ALA A 181 -5.79 10.94 26.10
N LEU A 182 -4.87 11.66 25.46
CA LEU A 182 -4.49 13.02 25.85
C LEU A 182 -5.66 14.00 25.70
N GLN A 183 -6.38 13.95 24.58
CA GLN A 183 -7.57 14.76 24.35
C GLN A 183 -8.64 14.54 25.42
N ALA A 184 -8.90 13.28 25.81
CA ALA A 184 -9.83 12.96 26.89
C ALA A 184 -9.38 13.54 28.25
N ARG A 185 -8.07 13.48 28.56
CA ARG A 185 -7.50 14.08 29.78
C ARG A 185 -7.65 15.60 29.82
N ILE A 186 -7.41 16.27 28.68
CA ILE A 186 -7.59 17.72 28.55
C ILE A 186 -9.05 18.09 28.74
N ALA A 187 -9.99 17.41 28.05
CA ALA A 187 -11.42 17.67 28.17
C ALA A 187 -11.91 17.55 29.62
N ASN A 188 -11.48 16.52 30.35
CA ASN A 188 -11.81 16.32 31.75
C ASN A 188 -11.22 17.43 32.66
N ALA A 189 -9.98 17.86 32.41
CA ALA A 189 -9.34 18.94 33.17
C ALA A 189 -10.02 20.31 32.95
N THR A 190 -10.40 20.61 31.70
CA THR A 190 -11.09 21.86 31.36
C THR A 190 -12.51 21.90 31.96
N GLY A 191 -13.24 20.78 31.91
CA GLY A 191 -14.57 20.67 32.53
C GLY A 191 -14.54 20.78 34.06
N ALA A 192 -13.55 20.18 34.72
CA ALA A 192 -13.34 20.31 36.15
C ALA A 192 -12.98 21.76 36.56
N GLY A 193 -12.18 22.45 35.75
CA GLY A 193 -11.85 23.87 35.94
C GLY A 193 -13.07 24.79 35.84
N GLN A 194 -13.96 24.55 34.87
CA GLN A 194 -15.20 25.32 34.71
C GLN A 194 -16.18 25.09 35.86
N ALA A 195 -16.40 23.84 36.28
CA ALA A 195 -17.26 23.52 37.43
C ALA A 195 -16.74 24.12 38.74
N SER A 196 -15.42 24.20 38.91
CA SER A 196 -14.81 24.82 40.10
C SER A 196 -14.84 26.36 40.07
N THR A 197 -14.97 26.98 38.90
CA THR A 197 -15.08 28.43 38.73
C THR A 197 -16.53 28.90 38.91
N GLU A 198 -17.51 28.11 38.45
CA GLU A 198 -18.94 28.40 38.60
C GLU A 198 -19.45 28.24 40.05
N ARG A 199 -18.78 27.40 40.86
CA ARG A 199 -19.11 27.19 42.28
C ARG A 199 -18.69 28.34 43.22
N LYS A 200 -18.19 29.47 42.71
CA LYS A 200 -17.97 30.70 43.50
C LYS A 200 -18.94 31.84 43.13
N PRO A 201 -20.22 31.80 43.54
CA PRO A 201 -21.01 33.00 43.72
C PRO A 201 -21.00 33.46 45.19
N GLY A 202 -20.48 34.67 45.44
CA GLY A 202 -20.89 35.52 46.57
C GLY A 202 -20.39 35.17 47.97
N LEU A 203 -19.15 35.54 48.30
CA LEU A 203 -18.79 35.87 49.68
C LEU A 203 -19.08 37.35 49.90
N THR A 204 -20.33 37.67 50.23
CA THR A 204 -20.77 38.99 50.68
C THR A 204 -20.13 39.27 52.03
N ALA A 205 -19.20 40.22 52.07
CA ALA A 205 -18.57 40.69 53.30
C ALA A 205 -19.61 41.38 54.20
N THR A 206 -20.08 40.69 55.24
CA THR A 206 -20.88 41.32 56.31
C THR A 206 -19.95 42.09 57.24
N HIS A 207 -19.98 43.42 57.09
CA HIS A 207 -19.36 44.40 57.97
C HIS A 207 -20.09 44.40 59.34
N PRO A 208 -19.41 44.25 60.49
CA PRO A 208 -20.07 44.43 61.78
C PRO A 208 -20.26 45.93 62.04
N ALA A 209 -21.53 46.35 62.11
CA ALA A 209 -21.93 47.70 62.49
C ALA A 209 -21.83 47.89 64.01
N GLY A 210 -21.37 49.08 64.40
CA GLY A 210 -21.02 49.44 65.77
C GLY A 210 -22.15 49.30 66.79
N ARG A 211 -21.83 48.66 67.92
CA ARG A 211 -22.65 48.59 69.12
C ARG A 211 -22.51 49.91 69.90
N ARG A 212 -23.56 50.73 69.88
CA ARG A 212 -23.69 51.93 70.71
C ARG A 212 -23.88 51.53 72.19
N LEU A 213 -23.12 52.17 73.07
CA LEU A 213 -23.27 52.13 74.53
C LEU A 213 -24.46 53.02 74.95
N PRO A 214 -25.25 52.62 75.97
CA PRO A 214 -26.01 53.56 76.77
C PRO A 214 -25.38 53.73 78.17
N TYR A 215 -25.22 55.00 78.54
CA TYR A 215 -25.01 55.52 79.89
C TYR A 215 -26.11 55.05 80.86
N GLY A 216 -25.79 54.85 82.15
CA GLY A 216 -26.85 54.77 83.17
C GLY A 216 -26.51 54.26 84.59
N VAL A 217 -25.93 55.13 85.42
CA VAL A 217 -26.36 55.44 86.82
C VAL A 217 -26.32 54.35 87.92
N SER A 218 -25.40 54.57 88.90
CA SER A 218 -25.54 54.52 90.38
C SER A 218 -25.98 53.20 91.08
N ARG A 219 -25.56 52.84 92.30
CA ARG A 219 -25.24 53.58 93.53
C ARG A 219 -24.78 52.56 94.59
N ARG A 220 -23.95 53.04 95.53
CA ARG A 220 -23.65 52.52 96.89
C ARG A 220 -22.72 51.32 97.01
#